data_AF-A0A418URS1-F1
#
_entry.id   AF-A0A418URS1-F1
#
_cell.length_a   1.000
_cell.length_b   1.000
_cell.length_c   1.000
_cell.angle_alpha   90.00
_cell.angle_beta   90.00
_cell.angle_gamma   90.00
#
_symmetry.space_group_name_H-M   'P 1'
#
loop_
_entity.id
_entity.type
_entity.pdbx_description
1 polymer ?
#
loop_
_entity_poly.entity_id
_entity_poly.type
_entity_poly.pdbx_seq_one_letter_code
_entity_poly.pdbx_strand_id
1 'polypeptide(L)'
;MEEHGPGYALAARRGGAVRSGAWPQDEALLEALGAWLPARRWFPLKGAAGSEPQSLRLVACQDMAPAVRDLLVAVPRSTQPATAEEGVTGQGGADVGRASGASTDGVEAAQGLRGQVVLHVPMVLEEPGALDSFAVAGEPPGSHGLTLEGPSGQVALVDGAHHPDFWRAWARQALEAGTVLEEDGARAILQRAHRLRVSTSQQSNSSVVLPAPACGQQPGGPEDACVPDLVVKLLRVLDEGRNPDVEVSVALARDGWDRVRRPVAWSVATWNPARSELGPSTMPAPATASTVSTDSAVACVFVPEAEDGFELFCALASSDDADGPRRKRALSLAASLGDTTAQMHDHLVSALGASAPPSPRDLAAALRLRAGWALAEVPEVSQRIPGAADQVRRFLTRLEALDTLGPSSRVHGDYHLGQVLHETGGQQRWYVLDFEGEPLRPLAERTRPDQPLRDVAGMLRSFDYAAAVGRTVHPDWLPAVRRAFTDGYYSRARHGHGPTALDQAASEVLLACLELDKALYEAVYEARNRPDWLDIPLDGIACLLGTPTAPGAPGPAHR
;
A
#
# COMPACT_ATOMS: atom_id res chain seq x y z
N MET A 1 -34.46 9.21 -19.33
CA MET A 1 -34.73 8.05 -20.17
C MET A 1 -33.39 7.51 -20.60
N GLU A 2 -33.25 6.19 -20.43
CA GLU A 2 -32.07 5.33 -20.67
C GLU A 2 -30.97 5.34 -19.61
N GLU A 3 -31.12 4.36 -18.72
CA GLU A 3 -30.20 3.82 -17.73
C GLU A 3 -29.04 3.06 -18.41
N HIS A 4 -27.81 3.26 -17.96
CA HIS A 4 -26.69 2.34 -18.17
C HIS A 4 -25.93 2.13 -16.86
N GLY A 5 -26.50 1.31 -15.97
CA GLY A 5 -25.72 0.59 -14.95
C GLY A 5 -25.24 -0.75 -15.54
N PRO A 6 -24.01 -1.22 -15.28
CA PRO A 6 -23.57 -2.51 -15.76
C PRO A 6 -24.42 -3.62 -15.11
N GLY A 7 -25.13 -4.37 -15.94
CA GLY A 7 -26.02 -5.46 -15.52
C GLY A 7 -25.23 -6.65 -14.97
N TYR A 8 -25.49 -7.00 -13.71
CA TYR A 8 -24.92 -8.17 -13.05
C TYR A 8 -25.95 -9.30 -13.02
N ALA A 9 -25.71 -10.37 -13.78
CA ALA A 9 -26.53 -11.57 -13.74
C ALA A 9 -26.23 -12.39 -12.46
N LEU A 10 -27.27 -12.63 -11.66
CA LEU A 10 -27.23 -13.40 -10.41
C LEU A 10 -27.21 -14.91 -10.70
N ALA A 11 -26.11 -15.59 -10.42
CA ALA A 11 -26.11 -17.06 -10.28
C ALA A 11 -25.97 -17.39 -8.79
N ALA A 12 -27.09 -17.70 -8.13
CA ALA A 12 -27.09 -18.22 -6.77
C ALA A 12 -26.43 -19.61 -6.75
N ARG A 13 -25.25 -19.73 -6.12
CA ARG A 13 -24.51 -20.99 -6.06
C ARG A 13 -24.94 -21.79 -4.84
N ARG A 14 -25.61 -22.93 -5.07
CA ARG A 14 -25.98 -23.89 -4.02
C ARG A 14 -24.73 -24.58 -3.49
N GLY A 15 -24.45 -24.43 -2.20
CA GLY A 15 -23.48 -25.24 -1.48
C GLY A 15 -23.97 -26.68 -1.39
N GLY A 16 -23.13 -27.64 -1.78
CA GLY A 16 -23.45 -29.06 -1.77
C GLY A 16 -22.29 -29.91 -1.29
N ALA A 17 -22.49 -30.54 -0.13
CA ALA A 17 -21.86 -31.74 0.43
C ALA A 17 -20.32 -31.81 0.52
N VAL A 18 -19.83 -32.27 1.69
CA VAL A 18 -18.42 -32.59 1.98
C VAL A 18 -17.89 -33.57 0.93
N ARG A 19 -16.96 -33.11 0.08
CA ARG A 19 -16.35 -33.88 -1.01
C ARG A 19 -14.97 -34.37 -0.57
N SER A 20 -14.87 -35.67 -0.30
CA SER A 20 -13.65 -36.32 0.16
C SER A 20 -12.78 -36.74 -1.03
N GLY A 21 -12.17 -35.78 -1.72
CA GLY A 21 -10.98 -36.05 -2.53
C GLY A 21 -9.76 -36.18 -1.62
N ALA A 22 -8.85 -37.12 -1.90
CA ALA A 22 -7.54 -37.11 -1.24
C ALA A 22 -6.71 -35.96 -1.85
N TRP A 23 -6.09 -35.14 -1.01
CA TRP A 23 -5.17 -34.11 -1.48
C TRP A 23 -4.01 -34.74 -2.27
N PRO A 24 -3.57 -34.11 -3.39
CA PRO A 24 -2.33 -34.47 -4.06
C PRO A 24 -1.13 -34.40 -3.11
N GLN A 25 -0.08 -35.16 -3.45
CA GLN A 25 1.21 -35.08 -2.74
C GLN A 25 1.84 -33.69 -2.92
N ASP A 26 2.62 -33.26 -1.93
CA ASP A 26 3.22 -31.92 -1.88
C ASP A 26 4.09 -31.66 -3.13
N GLU A 27 4.80 -32.66 -3.65
CA GLU A 27 5.60 -32.54 -4.87
C GLU A 27 4.75 -32.21 -6.11
N ALA A 28 3.66 -32.98 -6.32
CA ALA A 28 2.75 -32.76 -7.45
C ALA A 28 2.01 -31.41 -7.34
N LEU A 29 1.68 -31.02 -6.11
CA LEU A 29 1.08 -29.72 -5.81
C LEU A 29 2.05 -28.58 -6.18
N LEU A 30 3.31 -28.65 -5.73
CA LEU A 30 4.31 -27.62 -6.01
C LEU A 30 4.63 -27.51 -7.50
N GLU A 31 4.72 -28.64 -8.22
CA GLU A 31 4.91 -28.66 -9.66
C GLU A 31 3.77 -27.92 -10.39
N ALA A 32 2.53 -28.25 -10.04
CA ALA A 32 1.36 -27.63 -10.65
C ALA A 32 1.26 -26.13 -10.32
N LEU A 33 1.58 -25.73 -9.07
CA LEU A 33 1.68 -24.32 -8.67
C LEU A 33 2.81 -23.59 -9.41
N GLY A 34 3.92 -24.26 -9.72
CA GLY A 34 5.03 -23.72 -10.50
C GLY A 34 4.62 -23.25 -11.89
N ALA A 35 3.69 -23.96 -12.54
CA ALA A 35 3.12 -23.54 -13.81
C ALA A 35 2.05 -22.45 -13.68
N TRP A 36 1.28 -22.48 -12.58
CA TRP A 36 0.11 -21.63 -12.39
C TRP A 36 0.44 -20.22 -11.85
N LEU A 37 1.35 -20.12 -10.89
CA LEU A 37 1.71 -18.88 -10.20
C LEU A 37 2.23 -17.77 -11.13
N PRO A 38 3.14 -18.03 -12.10
CA PRO A 38 3.67 -16.97 -12.97
C PRO A 38 2.59 -16.27 -13.83
N ALA A 39 1.49 -16.97 -14.12
CA ALA A 39 0.37 -16.41 -14.88
C ALA A 39 -0.57 -15.52 -14.03
N ARG A 40 -0.38 -15.46 -12.70
CA ARG A 40 -1.26 -14.68 -11.82
C ARG A 40 -0.96 -13.20 -11.91
N ARG A 41 -2.00 -12.36 -11.85
CA ARG A 41 -1.84 -10.90 -11.86
C ARG A 41 -0.96 -10.39 -10.71
N TRP A 42 -1.11 -11.00 -9.53
CA TRP A 42 -0.44 -10.64 -8.28
C TRP A 42 0.95 -11.28 -8.11
N PHE A 43 1.43 -12.07 -9.07
CA PHE A 43 2.74 -12.69 -8.99
C PHE A 43 3.86 -11.64 -9.13
N PRO A 44 4.79 -11.50 -8.17
CA PRO A 44 5.71 -10.36 -8.11
C PRO A 44 6.97 -10.52 -8.99
N LEU A 45 7.26 -11.70 -9.55
CA LEU A 45 8.50 -11.99 -10.28
C LEU A 45 8.27 -12.16 -11.80
N LYS A 46 7.27 -11.47 -12.37
CA LYS A 46 6.98 -11.53 -13.81
C LYS A 46 8.19 -11.08 -14.63
N GLY A 47 8.62 -11.92 -15.58
CA GLY A 47 9.73 -11.60 -16.48
C GLY A 47 11.13 -11.83 -15.89
N ALA A 48 11.26 -12.34 -14.66
CA ALA A 48 12.57 -12.74 -14.11
C ALA A 48 13.08 -14.02 -14.80
N ALA A 49 14.25 -13.97 -15.42
CA ALA A 49 14.89 -15.15 -16.00
C ALA A 49 15.31 -16.13 -14.87
N GLY A 50 14.99 -17.42 -15.01
CA GLY A 50 15.45 -18.48 -14.10
C GLY A 50 14.53 -18.88 -12.95
N SER A 51 13.30 -18.35 -12.88
CA SER A 51 12.25 -18.88 -11.99
C SER A 51 11.65 -20.16 -12.56
N GLU A 52 12.45 -21.23 -12.62
CA GLU A 52 11.95 -22.54 -13.06
C GLU A 52 11.12 -23.23 -11.96
N PRO A 53 10.07 -24.00 -12.34
CA PRO A 53 9.17 -24.70 -11.42
C PRO A 53 9.83 -25.61 -10.38
N GLN A 54 11.08 -26.03 -10.60
CA GLN A 54 11.79 -27.00 -9.74
C GLN A 54 12.29 -26.43 -8.41
N SER A 55 12.00 -25.16 -8.11
CA SER A 55 12.60 -24.45 -6.98
C SER A 55 11.60 -23.91 -5.95
N LEU A 56 10.29 -24.15 -6.16
CA LEU A 56 9.26 -23.81 -5.19
C LEU A 56 9.36 -24.66 -3.93
N ARG A 57 9.12 -24.07 -2.77
CA ARG A 57 9.15 -24.78 -1.48
C ARG A 57 7.95 -24.42 -0.63
N LEU A 58 7.30 -25.42 -0.06
CA LEU A 58 6.24 -25.22 0.92
C LEU A 58 6.87 -24.91 2.28
N VAL A 59 6.72 -23.67 2.77
CA VAL A 59 7.31 -23.25 4.07
C VAL A 59 6.31 -23.38 5.22
N ALA A 60 5.02 -23.29 4.91
CA ALA A 60 3.94 -23.63 5.83
C ALA A 60 2.73 -24.18 5.06
N CYS A 61 2.00 -25.08 5.71
CA CYS A 61 0.74 -25.63 5.24
C CYS A 61 -0.16 -25.83 6.46
N GLN A 62 -1.34 -25.22 6.43
CA GLN A 62 -2.32 -25.34 7.48
C GLN A 62 -3.60 -25.94 6.90
N ASP A 63 -4.00 -27.11 7.39
CA ASP A 63 -5.30 -27.70 7.08
C ASP A 63 -6.38 -26.93 7.86
N MET A 64 -7.10 -26.03 7.20
CA MET A 64 -8.12 -25.19 7.85
C MET A 64 -9.48 -25.90 7.96
N ALA A 65 -9.75 -26.80 7.02
CA ALA A 65 -10.93 -27.67 6.96
C ALA A 65 -10.60 -28.87 6.04
N PRO A 66 -11.43 -29.95 5.98
CA PRO A 66 -11.08 -31.16 5.23
C PRO A 66 -10.66 -30.93 3.76
N ALA A 67 -11.27 -29.97 3.07
CA ALA A 67 -10.98 -29.61 1.69
C ALA A 67 -10.26 -28.26 1.54
N VAL A 68 -9.82 -27.62 2.64
CA VAL A 68 -9.25 -26.27 2.61
C VAL A 68 -7.86 -26.28 3.23
N ARG A 69 -6.86 -25.88 2.43
CA ARG A 69 -5.48 -25.69 2.89
C ARG A 69 -5.04 -24.25 2.68
N ASP A 70 -4.42 -23.69 3.71
CA ASP A 70 -3.68 -22.44 3.58
C ASP A 70 -2.20 -22.75 3.37
N LEU A 71 -1.64 -22.31 2.24
CA LEU A 71 -0.27 -22.64 1.81
C LEU A 71 0.59 -21.38 1.77
N LEU A 72 1.77 -21.46 2.39
CA LEU A 72 2.82 -20.47 2.19
C LEU A 72 3.93 -21.07 1.34
N VAL A 73 4.16 -20.48 0.17
CA VAL A 73 5.08 -20.99 -0.85
C VAL A 73 6.24 -20.02 -1.01
N ALA A 74 7.46 -20.48 -0.71
CA ALA A 74 8.67 -19.73 -1.00
C ALA A 74 9.08 -19.90 -2.46
N VAL A 75 9.31 -18.77 -3.13
CA VAL A 75 9.75 -18.66 -4.52
C VAL A 75 11.14 -18.01 -4.55
N PRO A 76 12.16 -18.64 -5.13
CA PRO A 76 13.47 -18.02 -5.28
C PRO A 76 13.43 -16.80 -6.20
N ARG A 77 14.18 -15.75 -5.83
CA ARG A 77 14.53 -14.64 -6.70
C ARG A 77 15.78 -15.04 -7.48
N SER A 78 15.77 -14.89 -8.80
CA SER A 78 17.02 -15.02 -9.55
C SER A 78 17.96 -13.89 -9.17
N THR A 79 19.10 -14.22 -8.59
CA THR A 79 20.22 -13.29 -8.45
C THR A 79 20.89 -13.20 -9.81
N GLN A 80 20.49 -12.26 -10.68
CA GLN A 80 21.45 -11.82 -11.67
C GLN A 80 22.56 -11.07 -10.91
N PRO A 81 23.84 -11.43 -11.06
CA PRO A 81 24.89 -10.51 -10.68
C PRO A 81 24.70 -9.26 -11.54
N ALA A 82 24.74 -8.08 -10.92
CA ALA A 82 24.93 -6.85 -11.67
C ALA A 82 26.13 -7.08 -12.58
N THR A 83 25.91 -7.05 -13.90
CA THR A 83 26.98 -7.16 -14.88
C THR A 83 27.96 -6.04 -14.57
N ALA A 84 29.12 -6.40 -14.05
CA ALA A 84 30.29 -5.55 -14.13
C ALA A 84 30.51 -5.31 -15.63
N GLU A 85 30.15 -4.13 -16.11
CA GLU A 85 30.61 -3.66 -17.40
C GLU A 85 32.14 -3.64 -17.34
N GLU A 86 32.75 -4.39 -18.26
CA GLU A 86 34.19 -4.50 -18.44
C GLU A 86 34.77 -3.13 -18.80
N GLY A 87 35.18 -2.39 -17.77
CA GLY A 87 36.04 -1.22 -17.89
C GLY A 87 37.50 -1.62 -18.09
N VAL A 88 37.94 -1.54 -19.35
CA VAL A 88 39.27 -1.18 -19.86
C VAL A 88 40.45 -1.27 -18.87
N THR A 89 41.43 -2.08 -19.28
CA THR A 89 42.79 -2.17 -18.75
C THR A 89 43.49 -0.81 -18.64
N GLY A 90 43.98 -0.48 -17.44
CA GLY A 90 44.86 0.67 -17.21
C GLY A 90 45.69 0.48 -15.94
N GLN A 91 46.96 0.10 -16.12
CA GLN A 91 47.96 -0.07 -15.08
C GLN A 91 48.31 1.25 -14.37
N GLY A 92 48.60 1.17 -13.06
CA GLY A 92 49.68 1.97 -12.46
C GLY A 92 49.42 2.56 -11.07
N GLY A 93 50.18 2.09 -10.08
CA GLY A 93 50.76 2.99 -9.07
C GLY A 93 50.29 2.83 -7.62
N ALA A 94 51.10 2.08 -6.86
CA ALA A 94 51.07 1.87 -5.42
C ALA A 94 51.14 3.12 -4.50
N ASP A 95 50.45 3.01 -3.35
CA ASP A 95 51.02 2.98 -1.98
C ASP A 95 50.67 4.06 -0.91
N VAL A 96 50.18 3.50 0.21
CA VAL A 96 50.13 3.85 1.67
C VAL A 96 49.58 5.19 2.21
N GLY A 97 48.61 5.06 3.15
CA GLY A 97 48.43 6.00 4.27
C GLY A 97 47.14 5.86 5.10
N ARG A 98 47.04 4.80 5.93
CA ARG A 98 45.92 4.51 6.88
C ARG A 98 45.74 5.57 7.99
N ALA A 99 44.48 5.91 8.30
CA ALA A 99 43.94 6.03 9.67
C ALA A 99 42.38 6.00 9.71
N SER A 100 41.84 4.99 10.41
CA SER A 100 40.54 4.84 11.12
C SER A 100 39.48 5.95 11.06
N GLY A 101 38.17 5.72 10.96
CA GLY A 101 37.34 4.52 11.07
C GLY A 101 35.89 4.95 11.27
N ALA A 102 35.05 4.76 10.25
CA ALA A 102 33.60 4.81 10.30
C ALA A 102 33.11 3.82 9.24
N SER A 103 32.73 2.63 9.70
CA SER A 103 32.38 1.49 8.86
C SER A 103 31.15 1.80 8.00
N THR A 104 31.34 1.75 6.69
CA THR A 104 30.31 1.69 5.64
C THR A 104 29.52 0.37 5.62
N ASP A 105 29.64 -0.45 6.65
CA ASP A 105 28.98 -1.76 6.79
C ASP A 105 27.49 -1.67 7.20
N GLY A 106 26.91 -0.46 7.25
CA GLY A 106 25.53 -0.23 7.68
C GLY A 106 24.47 -0.24 6.57
N VAL A 107 24.87 -0.27 5.29
CA VAL A 107 23.94 -0.18 4.14
C VAL A 107 23.79 -1.52 3.41
N GLU A 108 24.70 -2.47 3.63
CA GLU A 108 24.56 -3.86 3.12
C GLU A 108 23.91 -4.82 4.15
N ALA A 109 23.80 -4.42 5.43
CA ALA A 109 23.34 -5.27 6.51
C ALA A 109 21.80 -5.40 6.65
N ALA A 110 21.01 -4.67 5.87
CA ALA A 110 19.54 -4.74 5.89
C ALA A 110 18.92 -5.64 4.79
N GLN A 111 19.75 -6.31 3.98
CA GLN A 111 19.32 -7.27 2.94
C GLN A 111 18.97 -8.67 3.51
N GLY A 112 18.40 -8.72 4.72
CA GLY A 112 18.22 -9.92 5.55
C GLY A 112 17.27 -11.01 5.03
N LEU A 113 16.68 -10.87 3.83
CA LEU A 113 15.90 -11.93 3.17
C LEU A 113 16.63 -12.39 1.91
N ARG A 114 17.64 -13.26 2.12
CA ARG A 114 18.44 -13.87 1.06
C ARG A 114 17.57 -14.61 0.04
N GLY A 115 17.31 -13.95 -1.09
CA GLY A 115 17.01 -14.58 -2.38
C GLY A 115 15.65 -15.27 -2.54
N GLN A 116 14.64 -15.02 -1.70
CA GLN A 116 13.31 -15.65 -1.85
C GLN A 116 12.15 -14.70 -1.51
N VAL A 117 10.97 -14.98 -2.06
CA VAL A 117 9.69 -14.32 -1.78
C VAL A 117 8.72 -15.36 -1.20
N VAL A 118 8.00 -15.03 -0.13
CA VAL A 118 6.96 -15.91 0.41
C VAL A 118 5.61 -15.49 -0.16
N LEU A 119 4.90 -16.44 -0.77
CA LEU A 119 3.57 -16.25 -1.34
C LEU A 119 2.50 -16.93 -0.51
N HIS A 120 1.35 -16.28 -0.37
CA HIS A 120 0.14 -16.80 0.26
C HIS A 120 -0.81 -17.38 -0.80
N VAL A 121 -0.98 -18.70 -0.78
CA VAL A 121 -1.61 -19.47 -1.84
C VAL A 121 -2.66 -20.42 -1.23
N PRO A 122 -3.75 -19.89 -0.65
CA PRO A 122 -4.80 -20.74 -0.12
C PRO A 122 -5.47 -21.52 -1.24
N MET A 123 -5.73 -22.81 -1.01
CA MET A 123 -6.28 -23.73 -1.99
C MET A 123 -7.48 -24.49 -1.41
N VAL A 124 -8.49 -24.71 -2.25
CA VAL A 124 -9.64 -25.55 -1.92
C VAL A 124 -9.74 -26.69 -2.93
N LEU A 125 -9.85 -27.91 -2.41
CA LEU A 125 -9.98 -29.13 -3.19
C LEU A 125 -11.42 -29.31 -3.65
N GLU A 126 -11.59 -29.52 -4.96
CA GLU A 126 -12.89 -29.71 -5.60
C GLU A 126 -12.84 -30.81 -6.67
N GLU A 127 -14.03 -31.24 -7.10
CA GLU A 127 -14.17 -32.12 -8.26
C GLU A 127 -13.75 -31.38 -9.55
N PRO A 128 -13.08 -32.03 -10.53
CA PRO A 128 -12.61 -31.37 -11.76
C PRO A 128 -13.69 -30.57 -12.48
N GLY A 129 -14.91 -31.13 -12.57
CA GLY A 129 -16.04 -30.49 -13.25
C GLY A 129 -16.62 -29.26 -12.54
N ALA A 130 -16.18 -28.98 -11.31
CA ALA A 130 -16.63 -27.80 -10.56
C ALA A 130 -15.72 -26.57 -10.78
N LEU A 131 -14.52 -26.74 -11.32
CA LEU A 131 -13.51 -25.67 -11.41
C LEU A 131 -14.05 -24.42 -12.12
N ASP A 132 -14.57 -24.57 -13.34
CA ASP A 132 -15.06 -23.44 -14.14
C ASP A 132 -16.26 -22.74 -13.50
N SER A 133 -16.95 -23.39 -12.57
CA SER A 133 -18.00 -22.74 -11.81
C SER A 133 -17.45 -21.60 -10.96
N PHE A 134 -16.15 -21.56 -10.62
CA PHE A 134 -15.49 -20.52 -9.84
C PHE A 134 -14.89 -19.37 -10.67
N ALA A 135 -15.00 -19.44 -12.01
CA ALA A 135 -14.55 -18.38 -12.88
C ALA A 135 -15.27 -17.05 -12.60
N VAL A 136 -14.53 -15.95 -12.74
CA VAL A 136 -15.02 -14.58 -12.61
C VAL A 136 -14.91 -13.89 -13.97
N ALA A 137 -16.00 -13.24 -14.40
CA ALA A 137 -16.00 -12.51 -15.67
C ALA A 137 -14.96 -11.39 -15.65
N GLY A 138 -14.17 -11.30 -16.72
CA GLY A 138 -13.09 -10.31 -16.86
C GLY A 138 -11.72 -10.79 -16.36
N GLU A 139 -11.63 -11.95 -15.71
CA GLU A 139 -10.34 -12.57 -15.41
C GLU A 139 -9.84 -13.45 -16.57
N PRO A 140 -8.51 -13.54 -16.78
CA PRO A 140 -7.94 -14.52 -17.69
C PRO A 140 -8.39 -15.96 -17.37
N PRO A 141 -8.60 -16.82 -18.37
CA PRO A 141 -8.92 -18.23 -18.15
C PRO A 141 -7.92 -18.90 -17.19
N GLY A 142 -8.46 -19.74 -16.29
CA GLY A 142 -7.68 -20.42 -15.26
C GLY A 142 -7.25 -19.54 -14.08
N SER A 143 -7.68 -18.27 -13.98
CA SER A 143 -7.35 -17.38 -12.83
C SER A 143 -7.79 -17.94 -11.48
N HIS A 144 -8.93 -18.61 -11.47
CA HIS A 144 -9.62 -19.11 -10.28
C HIS A 144 -9.10 -20.46 -9.76
N GLY A 145 -8.19 -21.14 -10.48
CA GLY A 145 -7.66 -22.44 -10.06
C GLY A 145 -7.02 -23.25 -11.19
N LEU A 146 -6.75 -24.52 -10.94
CA LEU A 146 -6.17 -25.46 -11.88
C LEU A 146 -6.67 -26.89 -11.63
N THR A 147 -6.46 -27.80 -12.58
CA THR A 147 -6.64 -29.24 -12.38
C THR A 147 -5.31 -29.96 -12.35
N LEU A 148 -5.25 -31.09 -11.64
CA LEU A 148 -4.09 -31.97 -11.57
C LEU A 148 -4.52 -33.41 -11.23
N GLU A 149 -3.64 -34.36 -11.50
CA GLU A 149 -3.85 -35.76 -11.10
C GLU A 149 -3.65 -35.93 -9.59
N GLY A 150 -4.69 -36.41 -8.91
CA GLY A 150 -4.65 -36.77 -7.49
C GLY A 150 -4.53 -38.28 -7.28
N PRO A 151 -4.40 -38.74 -6.02
CA PRO A 151 -4.23 -40.15 -5.69
C PRO A 151 -5.39 -41.05 -6.11
N SER A 152 -6.57 -40.47 -6.32
CA SER A 152 -7.81 -41.18 -6.65
C SER A 152 -8.38 -40.76 -8.02
N GLY A 153 -7.58 -40.09 -8.84
CA GLY A 153 -7.97 -39.52 -10.14
C GLY A 153 -7.81 -38.00 -10.17
N GLN A 154 -8.18 -37.40 -11.29
CA GLN A 154 -8.09 -35.96 -11.49
C GLN A 154 -8.91 -35.19 -10.44
N VAL A 155 -8.34 -34.09 -9.94
CA VAL A 155 -8.98 -33.15 -8.99
C VAL A 155 -8.82 -31.71 -9.46
N ALA A 156 -9.62 -30.80 -8.93
CA ALA A 156 -9.45 -29.35 -9.09
C ALA A 156 -8.91 -28.73 -7.79
N LEU A 157 -7.98 -27.78 -7.94
CA LEU A 157 -7.55 -26.87 -6.90
C LEU A 157 -8.06 -25.48 -7.24
N VAL A 158 -9.02 -25.00 -6.46
CA VAL A 158 -9.58 -23.66 -6.57
C VAL A 158 -8.79 -22.73 -5.67
N ASP A 159 -8.41 -21.55 -6.16
CA ASP A 159 -7.81 -20.50 -5.35
C ASP A 159 -8.79 -20.08 -4.25
N GLY A 160 -8.34 -20.09 -2.99
CA GLY A 160 -9.16 -19.80 -1.82
C GLY A 160 -9.88 -18.44 -1.90
N ALA A 161 -9.29 -17.45 -2.58
CA ALA A 161 -9.96 -16.17 -2.82
C ALA A 161 -11.32 -16.33 -3.54
N HIS A 162 -11.45 -17.33 -4.40
CA HIS A 162 -12.66 -17.62 -5.20
C HIS A 162 -13.64 -18.56 -4.50
N HIS A 163 -13.27 -19.17 -3.37
CA HIS A 163 -14.02 -20.27 -2.79
C HIS A 163 -14.67 -19.93 -1.44
N PRO A 164 -15.99 -20.13 -1.27
CA PRO A 164 -16.68 -19.76 -0.03
C PRO A 164 -16.20 -20.54 1.20
N ASP A 165 -15.78 -21.81 1.03
CA ASP A 165 -15.30 -22.60 2.17
C ASP A 165 -13.98 -22.12 2.75
N PHE A 166 -13.10 -21.52 1.92
CA PHE A 166 -11.91 -20.86 2.44
C PHE A 166 -12.29 -19.70 3.35
N TRP A 167 -13.16 -18.80 2.89
CA TRP A 167 -13.59 -17.65 3.70
C TRP A 167 -14.35 -18.05 4.96
N ARG A 168 -15.10 -19.17 4.93
CA ARG A 168 -15.70 -19.73 6.14
C ARG A 168 -14.63 -20.25 7.10
N ALA A 169 -13.65 -21.01 6.62
CA ALA A 169 -12.58 -21.54 7.47
C ALA A 169 -11.74 -20.39 8.06
N TRP A 170 -11.40 -19.40 7.25
CA TRP A 170 -10.71 -18.18 7.63
C TRP A 170 -11.44 -17.41 8.73
N ALA A 171 -12.74 -17.18 8.58
CA ALA A 171 -13.52 -16.45 9.59
C ALA A 171 -13.65 -17.23 10.92
N ARG A 172 -13.71 -18.57 10.89
CA ARG A 172 -13.68 -19.38 12.13
C ARG A 172 -12.35 -19.22 12.84
N GLN A 173 -11.24 -19.29 12.12
CA GLN A 173 -9.91 -19.11 12.71
C GLN A 173 -9.73 -17.71 13.29
N ALA A 174 -10.22 -16.66 12.63
CA ALA A 174 -10.15 -15.31 13.18
C ALA A 174 -10.92 -15.18 14.51
N LEU A 175 -12.10 -15.82 14.60
CA LEU A 175 -12.88 -15.89 15.85
C LEU A 175 -12.14 -16.69 16.94
N GLU A 176 -11.59 -17.85 16.61
CA GLU A 176 -10.85 -18.71 17.54
C GLU A 176 -9.57 -18.04 18.06
N ALA A 177 -8.87 -17.29 17.20
CA ALA A 177 -7.65 -16.56 17.55
C ALA A 177 -7.91 -15.22 18.26
N GLY A 178 -9.17 -14.75 18.30
CA GLY A 178 -9.52 -13.43 18.82
C GLY A 178 -8.98 -12.28 17.98
N THR A 179 -8.65 -12.51 16.70
CA THR A 179 -8.18 -11.49 15.75
C THR A 179 -9.35 -10.80 15.06
N VAL A 180 -10.27 -10.30 15.90
CA VAL A 180 -11.48 -9.57 15.50
C VAL A 180 -11.53 -8.24 16.25
N LEU A 181 -12.15 -7.23 15.63
CA LEU A 181 -12.49 -6.01 16.35
C LEU A 181 -13.79 -6.19 17.12
N GLU A 182 -14.78 -6.77 16.44
CA GLU A 182 -16.05 -7.27 16.97
C GLU A 182 -16.37 -8.59 16.25
N GLU A 183 -17.01 -9.53 16.92
CA GLU A 183 -17.29 -10.86 16.35
C GLU A 183 -18.28 -10.82 15.18
N ASP A 184 -19.19 -9.84 15.16
CA ASP A 184 -20.30 -9.75 14.20
C ASP A 184 -19.82 -9.78 12.75
N GLY A 185 -18.74 -9.06 12.44
CA GLY A 185 -18.20 -9.03 11.08
C GLY A 185 -17.67 -10.38 10.63
N ALA A 186 -16.92 -11.10 11.48
CA ALA A 186 -16.44 -12.44 11.17
C ALA A 186 -17.60 -13.45 11.06
N ARG A 187 -18.60 -13.36 11.94
CA ARG A 187 -19.83 -14.18 11.88
C ARG A 187 -20.63 -13.92 10.60
N ALA A 188 -20.71 -12.67 10.15
CA ALA A 188 -21.34 -12.33 8.89
C ALA A 188 -20.60 -12.93 7.69
N ILE A 189 -19.26 -13.00 7.71
CA ILE A 189 -18.47 -13.69 6.67
C ILE A 189 -18.84 -15.18 6.62
N LEU A 190 -18.95 -15.86 7.77
CA LEU A 190 -19.37 -17.27 7.83
C LEU A 190 -20.72 -17.52 7.13
N GLN A 191 -21.67 -16.63 7.37
CA GLN A 191 -23.05 -16.73 6.89
C GLN A 191 -23.17 -16.37 5.40
N ARG A 192 -22.34 -15.45 4.90
CA ARG A 192 -22.46 -14.91 3.54
C ARG A 192 -21.36 -15.25 2.55
N ALA A 193 -20.36 -16.05 2.92
CA ALA A 193 -19.24 -16.41 2.04
C ALA A 193 -19.65 -16.88 0.63
N HIS A 194 -20.81 -17.55 0.49
CA HIS A 194 -21.37 -17.98 -0.79
C HIS A 194 -21.70 -16.84 -1.78
N ARG A 195 -21.71 -15.58 -1.31
CA ARG A 195 -22.00 -14.36 -2.09
C ARG A 195 -20.75 -13.57 -2.46
N LEU A 196 -19.57 -14.12 -2.17
CA LEU A 196 -18.29 -13.49 -2.48
C LEU A 196 -18.21 -13.04 -3.94
N ARG A 197 -17.47 -11.96 -4.16
CA ARG A 197 -17.10 -11.43 -5.48
C ARG A 197 -15.64 -11.03 -5.46
N VAL A 198 -14.81 -11.71 -6.24
CA VAL A 198 -13.38 -11.35 -6.36
C VAL A 198 -13.25 -10.14 -7.27
N SER A 199 -12.49 -9.13 -6.82
CA SER A 199 -12.16 -7.96 -7.63
C SER A 199 -11.20 -8.32 -8.74
N THR A 200 -11.46 -7.83 -9.94
CA THR A 200 -10.64 -8.05 -11.15
C THR A 200 -9.59 -6.95 -11.36
N SER A 201 -9.55 -5.93 -10.49
CA SER A 201 -8.55 -4.85 -10.55
C SER A 201 -7.11 -5.37 -10.46
N GLN A 202 -6.19 -4.73 -11.18
CA GLN A 202 -4.75 -5.00 -11.10
C GLN A 202 -4.24 -4.59 -9.72
N GLN A 203 -3.95 -5.57 -8.86
CA GLN A 203 -3.44 -5.36 -7.50
C GLN A 203 -2.39 -6.45 -7.20
N SER A 204 -1.44 -6.14 -6.32
CA SER A 204 -0.50 -7.12 -5.74
C SER A 204 -1.19 -8.12 -4.81
N ASN A 205 -2.47 -7.88 -4.50
CA ASN A 205 -3.27 -8.58 -3.50
C ASN A 205 -4.50 -9.18 -4.18
N SER A 206 -5.29 -9.97 -3.46
CA SER A 206 -6.63 -10.37 -3.92
C SER A 206 -7.70 -9.76 -3.03
N SER A 207 -8.51 -8.87 -3.59
CA SER A 207 -9.62 -8.23 -2.90
C SER A 207 -10.92 -8.98 -3.16
N VAL A 208 -11.69 -9.28 -2.12
CA VAL A 208 -12.95 -10.03 -2.19
C VAL A 208 -14.04 -9.25 -1.49
N VAL A 209 -15.10 -8.90 -2.22
CA VAL A 209 -16.29 -8.23 -1.68
C VAL A 209 -17.31 -9.28 -1.25
N LEU A 210 -17.87 -9.11 -0.06
CA LEU A 210 -18.90 -9.94 0.55
C LEU A 210 -20.12 -9.05 0.80
N PRO A 211 -21.03 -8.91 -0.18
CA PRO A 211 -22.16 -8.00 -0.09
C PRO A 211 -23.16 -8.45 0.98
N ALA A 212 -23.78 -7.49 1.67
CA ALA A 212 -24.96 -7.70 2.51
C ALA A 212 -26.16 -8.14 1.64
N PRO A 213 -27.20 -8.76 2.24
CA PRO A 213 -28.38 -9.19 1.50
C PRO A 213 -29.04 -8.01 0.78
N ALA A 214 -29.30 -8.16 -0.52
CA ALA A 214 -30.12 -7.19 -1.25
C ALA A 214 -31.56 -7.21 -0.73
N CYS A 215 -32.33 -6.15 -0.98
CA CYS A 215 -33.74 -6.08 -0.60
C CYS A 215 -34.50 -7.31 -1.11
N GLY A 216 -35.17 -8.04 -0.20
CA GLY A 216 -35.93 -9.26 -0.51
C GLY A 216 -35.11 -10.55 -0.55
N GLN A 217 -33.78 -10.48 -0.43
CA GLN A 217 -32.93 -11.66 -0.28
C GLN A 217 -32.89 -12.11 1.18
N GLN A 218 -33.08 -13.41 1.44
CA GLN A 218 -32.98 -13.95 2.80
C GLN A 218 -31.53 -13.92 3.30
N PRO A 219 -31.28 -13.41 4.52
CA PRO A 219 -29.95 -13.46 5.14
C PRO A 219 -29.59 -14.91 5.52
N GLY A 220 -28.29 -15.21 5.52
CA GLY A 220 -27.74 -16.49 5.96
C GLY A 220 -27.70 -16.66 7.49
N GLY A 221 -27.98 -15.60 8.25
CA GLY A 221 -28.06 -15.58 9.71
C GLY A 221 -28.24 -14.15 10.24
N PRO A 222 -28.24 -13.96 11.58
CA PRO A 222 -28.53 -12.66 12.18
C PRO A 222 -27.46 -11.61 11.88
N GLU A 223 -26.18 -11.96 11.97
CA GLU A 223 -25.08 -11.01 11.71
C GLU A 223 -25.01 -10.61 10.22
N ASP A 224 -25.34 -11.54 9.32
CA ASP A 224 -25.49 -11.26 7.89
C ASP A 224 -26.63 -10.28 7.58
N ALA A 225 -27.66 -10.20 8.44
CA ALA A 225 -28.76 -9.28 8.25
C ALA A 225 -28.43 -7.84 8.66
N CYS A 226 -27.46 -7.63 9.58
CA CYS A 226 -27.17 -6.32 10.15
C CYS A 226 -25.81 -5.74 9.77
N VAL A 227 -24.83 -6.58 9.42
CA VAL A 227 -23.50 -6.10 9.04
C VAL A 227 -23.53 -5.62 7.59
N PRO A 228 -23.02 -4.41 7.29
CA PRO A 228 -22.95 -3.89 5.92
C PRO A 228 -22.07 -4.76 5.03
N ASP A 229 -21.97 -4.40 3.76
CA ASP A 229 -21.01 -4.99 2.82
C ASP A 229 -19.62 -5.04 3.45
N LEU A 230 -18.91 -6.13 3.20
CA LEU A 230 -17.52 -6.30 3.65
C LEU A 230 -16.60 -6.42 2.44
N VAL A 231 -15.35 -6.02 2.63
CA VAL A 231 -14.25 -6.30 1.70
C VAL A 231 -13.12 -6.95 2.46
N VAL A 232 -12.56 -8.02 1.88
CA VAL A 232 -11.42 -8.74 2.43
C VAL A 232 -10.24 -8.59 1.48
N LYS A 233 -9.11 -8.17 2.01
CA LYS A 233 -7.84 -8.02 1.30
C LYS A 233 -6.94 -9.18 1.69
N LEU A 234 -6.77 -10.13 0.78
CA LEU A 234 -5.86 -11.26 0.91
C LEU A 234 -4.47 -10.85 0.43
N LEU A 235 -3.51 -10.79 1.35
CA LEU A 235 -2.14 -10.41 1.06
C LEU A 235 -1.43 -11.59 0.38
N ARG A 236 -0.95 -11.41 -0.85
CA ARG A 236 -0.35 -12.48 -1.65
C ARG A 236 1.15 -12.58 -1.48
N VAL A 237 1.82 -11.46 -1.27
CA VAL A 237 3.24 -11.40 -0.97
C VAL A 237 3.39 -11.10 0.51
N LEU A 238 4.05 -12.00 1.22
CA LEU A 238 4.22 -11.92 2.66
C LEU A 238 5.66 -11.55 3.00
N ASP A 239 5.79 -10.68 4.00
CA ASP A 239 7.06 -10.22 4.56
C ASP A 239 6.97 -10.31 6.09
N GLU A 240 8.10 -10.48 6.76
CA GLU A 240 8.15 -10.67 8.21
C GLU A 240 7.70 -9.40 8.95
N GLY A 241 6.85 -9.58 9.96
CA GLY A 241 6.35 -8.51 10.81
C GLY A 241 4.90 -8.16 10.52
N ARG A 242 4.36 -7.22 11.30
CA ARG A 242 2.97 -6.77 11.16
C ARG A 242 2.80 -6.01 9.86
N ASN A 243 1.71 -6.28 9.14
CA ASN A 243 1.39 -5.51 7.95
C ASN A 243 0.79 -4.16 8.37
N PRO A 244 1.33 -3.01 7.92
CA PRO A 244 0.81 -1.69 8.24
C PRO A 244 -0.69 -1.51 7.95
N ASP A 245 -1.22 -2.12 6.90
CA ASP A 245 -2.65 -2.02 6.55
C ASP A 245 -3.56 -2.70 7.57
N VAL A 246 -3.03 -3.67 8.32
CA VAL A 246 -3.73 -4.31 9.46
C VAL A 246 -3.44 -3.56 10.75
N GLU A 247 -2.16 -3.33 11.06
CA GLU A 247 -1.74 -2.70 12.29
C GLU A 247 -2.34 -1.31 12.48
N VAL A 248 -2.21 -0.46 11.47
CA VAL A 248 -2.59 0.95 11.56
C VAL A 248 -4.10 1.08 11.55
N SER A 249 -4.79 0.37 10.64
CA SER A 249 -6.26 0.42 10.57
C SER A 249 -6.92 -0.09 11.86
N VAL A 250 -6.40 -1.18 12.44
CA VAL A 250 -6.91 -1.72 13.72
C VAL A 250 -6.63 -0.77 14.88
N ALA A 251 -5.43 -0.18 14.94
CA ALA A 251 -5.07 0.76 15.99
C ALA A 251 -5.96 2.01 15.96
N LEU A 252 -6.15 2.60 14.77
CA LEU A 252 -7.01 3.77 14.57
C LEU A 252 -8.48 3.48 14.90
N ALA A 253 -8.99 2.32 14.48
CA ALA A 253 -10.37 1.93 14.79
C ALA A 253 -10.58 1.69 16.30
N ARG A 254 -9.57 1.12 17.00
CA ARG A 254 -9.62 0.92 18.46
C ARG A 254 -9.53 2.23 19.24
N ASP A 255 -8.77 3.19 18.73
CA ASP A 255 -8.67 4.55 19.28
C ASP A 255 -9.97 5.35 19.06
N GLY A 256 -10.88 4.84 18.22
CA GLY A 256 -12.21 5.40 17.97
C GLY A 256 -12.28 6.30 16.74
N TRP A 257 -11.24 6.33 15.90
CA TRP A 257 -11.28 7.10 14.66
C TRP A 257 -12.11 6.36 13.60
N ASP A 258 -13.23 6.97 13.21
CA ASP A 258 -14.25 6.38 12.34
C ASP A 258 -14.08 6.75 10.85
N ARG A 259 -12.86 7.13 10.45
CA ARG A 259 -12.50 7.53 9.08
C ARG A 259 -11.55 6.53 8.41
N VAL A 260 -11.22 5.41 9.04
CA VAL A 260 -10.65 4.24 8.36
C VAL A 260 -11.77 3.33 7.86
N ARG A 261 -11.52 2.50 6.84
CA ARG A 261 -12.38 1.34 6.59
C ARG A 261 -12.34 0.45 7.83
N ARG A 262 -13.41 0.44 8.63
CA ARG A 262 -13.44 -0.24 9.92
C ARG A 262 -13.03 -1.71 9.76
N PRO A 263 -11.88 -2.15 10.30
CA PRO A 263 -11.51 -3.56 10.26
C PRO A 263 -12.45 -4.36 11.14
N VAL A 264 -12.85 -5.54 10.67
CA VAL A 264 -13.74 -6.45 11.39
C VAL A 264 -13.02 -7.71 11.83
N ALA A 265 -12.09 -8.22 11.02
CA ALA A 265 -11.30 -9.42 11.30
C ALA A 265 -9.99 -9.41 10.52
N TRP A 266 -8.96 -10.08 11.01
CA TRP A 266 -7.70 -10.30 10.29
C TRP A 266 -7.13 -11.68 10.62
N SER A 267 -6.19 -12.15 9.81
CA SER A 267 -5.46 -13.42 10.05
C SER A 267 -3.98 -13.19 10.12
N VAL A 268 -3.31 -14.03 10.92
CA VAL A 268 -1.85 -14.06 11.06
C VAL A 268 -1.36 -15.38 10.51
N ALA A 269 -0.41 -15.33 9.59
CA ALA A 269 0.31 -16.48 9.09
C ALA A 269 1.66 -16.62 9.81
N THR A 270 2.07 -17.85 10.07
CA THR A 270 3.35 -18.15 10.71
C THR A 270 4.12 -19.19 9.91
N TRP A 271 5.42 -19.01 9.73
CA TRP A 271 6.28 -20.02 9.13
C TRP A 271 7.66 -20.06 9.77
N ASN A 272 8.42 -21.09 9.42
CA ASN A 272 9.80 -21.24 9.84
C ASN A 272 10.71 -21.02 8.61
N PRO A 273 11.51 -19.93 8.56
CA PRO A 273 12.41 -19.66 7.44
C PRO A 273 13.46 -20.77 7.23
N ALA A 274 13.85 -21.44 8.32
CA ALA A 274 14.87 -22.49 8.34
C ALA A 274 14.31 -23.90 8.03
N ARG A 275 13.01 -24.05 7.75
CA ARG A 275 12.39 -25.34 7.35
C ARG A 275 12.93 -25.91 6.02
N SER A 276 13.93 -25.24 5.43
CA SER A 276 14.61 -25.59 4.19
C SER A 276 15.66 -26.71 4.29
N GLU A 277 16.10 -27.14 5.47
CA GLU A 277 17.27 -28.05 5.56
C GLU A 277 16.94 -29.50 5.96
N LEU A 278 15.74 -29.79 6.47
CA LEU A 278 15.45 -31.09 7.11
C LEU A 278 14.03 -31.61 6.79
N GLY A 279 13.87 -32.29 5.65
CA GLY A 279 12.85 -33.33 5.44
C GLY A 279 11.39 -32.91 5.17
N PRO A 280 10.49 -33.90 4.94
CA PRO A 280 9.10 -33.70 4.52
C PRO A 280 8.24 -32.93 5.55
N SER A 281 7.12 -32.36 5.07
CA SER A 281 6.20 -31.47 5.82
C SER A 281 5.60 -32.07 7.10
N THR A 282 5.71 -33.39 7.29
CA THR A 282 5.21 -34.17 8.43
C THR A 282 6.16 -34.23 9.63
N MET A 283 7.40 -33.76 9.50
CA MET A 283 8.37 -33.76 10.60
C MET A 283 8.23 -32.50 11.48
N PRO A 284 8.24 -32.64 12.83
CA PRO A 284 8.20 -31.49 13.73
C PRO A 284 9.50 -30.67 13.62
N ALA A 285 9.36 -29.34 13.58
CA ALA A 285 10.49 -28.43 13.55
C ALA A 285 11.31 -28.55 14.85
N PRO A 286 12.65 -28.39 14.80
CA PRO A 286 13.48 -28.39 16.00
C PRO A 286 13.05 -27.24 16.94
N ALA A 287 13.08 -27.49 18.25
CA ALA A 287 12.62 -26.55 19.29
C ALA A 287 13.36 -25.20 19.31
N THR A 288 14.46 -25.06 18.57
CA THR A 288 15.29 -23.85 18.44
C THR A 288 15.00 -23.05 17.18
N ALA A 289 14.02 -23.44 16.36
CA ALA A 289 13.74 -22.74 15.12
C ALA A 289 12.98 -21.43 15.36
N SER A 290 13.50 -20.33 14.81
CA SER A 290 12.81 -19.04 14.83
C SER A 290 11.56 -19.11 13.96
N THR A 291 10.38 -19.01 14.55
CA THR A 291 9.12 -18.80 13.83
C THR A 291 8.99 -17.32 13.52
N VAL A 292 8.65 -17.00 12.28
CA VAL A 292 8.30 -15.65 11.86
C VAL A 292 6.79 -15.58 11.65
N SER A 293 6.22 -14.40 11.87
CA SER A 293 4.79 -14.15 11.75
C SER A 293 4.53 -12.89 10.91
N THR A 294 3.41 -12.90 10.20
CA THR A 294 2.92 -11.73 9.44
C THR A 294 1.40 -11.76 9.36
N ASP A 295 0.79 -10.61 9.14
CA ASP A 295 -0.63 -10.56 8.82
C ASP A 295 -0.85 -11.04 7.37
N SER A 296 -1.85 -11.89 7.14
CA SER A 296 -2.07 -12.56 5.84
C SER A 296 -3.36 -12.16 5.13
N ALA A 297 -4.33 -11.61 5.87
CA ALA A 297 -5.52 -10.98 5.32
C ALA A 297 -6.18 -10.04 6.33
N VAL A 298 -6.93 -9.05 5.83
CA VAL A 298 -7.79 -8.18 6.64
C VAL A 298 -9.14 -7.98 5.98
N ALA A 299 -10.20 -8.13 6.76
CA ALA A 299 -11.57 -7.82 6.39
C ALA A 299 -11.97 -6.49 7.01
N CYS A 300 -12.56 -5.60 6.19
CA CYS A 300 -13.09 -4.32 6.62
C CYS A 300 -14.54 -4.15 6.16
N VAL A 301 -15.25 -3.23 6.80
CA VAL A 301 -16.49 -2.68 6.26
C VAL A 301 -16.21 -2.02 4.92
N PHE A 302 -17.02 -2.36 3.92
CA PHE A 302 -17.02 -1.68 2.63
C PHE A 302 -17.71 -0.33 2.79
N VAL A 303 -17.16 0.71 2.16
CA VAL A 303 -17.76 2.05 2.16
C VAL A 303 -18.67 2.16 0.94
N PRO A 304 -20.01 2.03 1.08
CA PRO A 304 -20.91 2.18 -0.05
C PRO A 304 -21.00 3.66 -0.46
N GLU A 305 -21.42 3.89 -1.71
CA GLU A 305 -21.76 5.23 -2.20
C GLU A 305 -20.65 6.28 -1.99
N ALA A 306 -19.41 5.95 -2.35
CA ALA A 306 -18.29 6.89 -2.25
C ALA A 306 -17.64 7.14 -3.61
N GLU A 307 -17.15 8.37 -3.80
CA GLU A 307 -16.33 8.79 -4.94
C GLU A 307 -14.84 8.57 -4.61
N ASP A 308 -14.08 8.07 -5.59
CA ASP A 308 -12.62 8.08 -5.53
C ASP A 308 -12.11 9.54 -5.50
N GLY A 309 -11.23 9.86 -4.55
CA GLY A 309 -10.76 11.22 -4.37
C GLY A 309 -10.01 11.77 -5.58
N PHE A 310 -9.26 10.93 -6.29
CA PHE A 310 -8.50 11.37 -7.47
C PHE A 310 -9.45 11.67 -8.63
N GLU A 311 -10.39 10.78 -8.91
CA GLU A 311 -11.43 11.00 -9.94
C GLU A 311 -12.27 12.25 -9.62
N LEU A 312 -12.68 12.42 -8.36
CA LEU A 312 -13.44 13.57 -7.90
C LEU A 312 -12.69 14.89 -8.14
N PHE A 313 -11.43 14.99 -7.74
CA PHE A 313 -10.66 16.21 -7.93
C PHE A 313 -10.27 16.46 -9.39
N CYS A 314 -10.07 15.42 -10.21
CA CYS A 314 -9.94 15.58 -11.67
C CYS A 314 -11.22 16.16 -12.28
N ALA A 315 -12.40 15.67 -11.88
CA ALA A 315 -13.68 16.19 -12.35
C ALA A 315 -13.93 17.65 -11.90
N LEU A 316 -13.55 17.98 -10.66
CA LEU A 316 -13.64 19.35 -10.14
C LEU A 316 -12.66 20.31 -10.84
N ALA A 317 -11.44 19.85 -11.14
CA ALA A 317 -10.45 20.63 -11.88
C ALA A 317 -10.90 20.90 -13.32
N SER A 318 -11.40 19.87 -14.01
CA SER A 318 -11.82 19.95 -15.42
C SER A 318 -13.04 20.83 -15.66
N SER A 319 -13.90 20.95 -14.63
CA SER A 319 -15.17 21.67 -14.73
C SER A 319 -15.24 22.90 -13.84
N ASP A 320 -14.08 23.40 -13.39
CA ASP A 320 -14.00 24.58 -12.53
C ASP A 320 -14.73 25.79 -13.11
N ASP A 321 -15.41 26.54 -12.25
CA ASP A 321 -16.24 27.70 -12.59
C ASP A 321 -15.75 29.00 -11.94
N ALA A 322 -14.43 29.07 -11.68
CA ALA A 322 -13.72 30.17 -11.04
C ALA A 322 -14.28 30.55 -9.66
N ASP A 323 -15.29 31.43 -9.59
CA ASP A 323 -15.91 31.88 -8.34
C ASP A 323 -17.26 31.22 -8.05
N GLY A 324 -17.66 30.27 -8.91
CA GLY A 324 -18.94 29.59 -8.85
C GLY A 324 -19.05 28.49 -7.78
N PRO A 325 -20.19 27.78 -7.77
CA PRO A 325 -20.44 26.71 -6.81
C PRO A 325 -19.45 25.54 -6.90
N ARG A 326 -18.89 25.23 -8.07
CA ARG A 326 -17.96 24.09 -8.21
C ARG A 326 -16.62 24.39 -7.57
N ARG A 327 -16.07 25.61 -7.74
CA ARG A 327 -14.88 26.05 -7.00
C ARG A 327 -15.12 25.94 -5.51
N LYS A 328 -16.24 26.48 -5.02
CA LYS A 328 -16.59 26.43 -3.58
C LYS A 328 -16.66 24.99 -3.06
N ARG A 329 -17.24 24.07 -3.84
CA ARG A 329 -17.25 22.64 -3.51
C ARG A 329 -15.82 22.08 -3.42
N ALA A 330 -14.97 22.35 -4.41
CA ALA A 330 -13.59 21.88 -4.41
C ALA A 330 -12.78 22.38 -3.21
N LEU A 331 -12.91 23.68 -2.87
CA LEU A 331 -12.23 24.26 -1.71
C LEU A 331 -12.76 23.69 -0.39
N SER A 332 -14.08 23.52 -0.26
CA SER A 332 -14.68 22.92 0.94
C SER A 332 -14.24 21.47 1.13
N LEU A 333 -14.18 20.69 0.05
CA LEU A 333 -13.73 19.30 0.07
C LEU A 333 -12.25 19.19 0.41
N ALA A 334 -11.41 20.07 -0.15
CA ALA A 334 -9.99 20.13 0.17
C ALA A 334 -9.76 20.49 1.64
N ALA A 335 -10.49 21.48 2.16
CA ALA A 335 -10.40 21.86 3.56
C ALA A 335 -10.86 20.74 4.53
N SER A 336 -11.97 20.05 4.22
CA SER A 336 -12.43 18.92 5.05
C SER A 336 -11.49 17.72 4.96
N LEU A 337 -10.84 17.50 3.81
CA LEU A 337 -9.79 16.50 3.66
C LEU A 337 -8.58 16.86 4.52
N GLY A 338 -8.17 18.13 4.53
CA GLY A 338 -7.09 18.63 5.40
C GLY A 338 -7.36 18.39 6.88
N ASP A 339 -8.57 18.72 7.36
CA ASP A 339 -8.98 18.42 8.75
C ASP A 339 -9.00 16.91 9.01
N THR A 340 -9.45 16.09 8.05
CA THR A 340 -9.42 14.62 8.18
C THR A 340 -7.99 14.09 8.28
N THR A 341 -7.05 14.61 7.49
CA THR A 341 -5.63 14.25 7.57
C THR A 341 -5.03 14.65 8.93
N ALA A 342 -5.39 15.81 9.49
CA ALA A 342 -4.95 16.19 10.82
C ALA A 342 -5.51 15.25 11.90
N GLN A 343 -6.79 14.89 11.82
CA GLN A 343 -7.39 13.87 12.70
C GLN A 343 -6.65 12.54 12.62
N MET A 344 -6.32 12.08 11.41
CA MET A 344 -5.56 10.85 11.21
C MET A 344 -4.25 10.88 12.00
N HIS A 345 -3.47 11.95 11.88
CA HIS A 345 -2.19 12.06 12.58
C HIS A 345 -2.34 12.13 14.11
N ASP A 346 -3.35 12.85 14.61
CA ASP A 346 -3.66 12.90 16.05
C ASP A 346 -3.96 11.48 16.59
N HIS A 347 -4.80 10.73 15.88
CA HIS A 347 -5.17 9.37 16.25
C HIS A 347 -4.01 8.37 16.07
N LEU A 348 -3.13 8.55 15.07
CA LEU A 348 -1.91 7.76 14.94
C LEU A 348 -0.98 7.96 16.14
N VAL A 349 -0.81 9.20 16.59
CA VAL A 349 0.00 9.51 17.78
C VAL A 349 -0.67 8.95 19.05
N SER A 350 -1.99 9.10 19.19
CA SER A 350 -2.75 8.55 20.32
C SER A 350 -2.61 7.02 20.41
N ALA A 351 -2.81 6.32 19.28
CA ALA A 351 -2.89 4.87 19.24
C ALA A 351 -1.53 4.16 19.21
N LEU A 352 -0.54 4.74 18.53
CA LEU A 352 0.75 4.10 18.23
C LEU A 352 1.96 4.86 18.79
N GLY A 353 1.73 6.02 19.42
CA GLY A 353 2.75 6.83 20.05
C GLY A 353 3.50 7.76 19.09
N ALA A 354 4.11 8.78 19.68
CA ALA A 354 5.09 9.63 19.01
C ALA A 354 6.51 9.10 19.24
N SER A 355 7.40 9.47 18.32
CA SER A 355 8.84 9.19 18.36
C SER A 355 9.63 10.50 18.42
N ALA A 356 10.85 10.42 18.94
CA ALA A 356 11.75 11.55 18.94
C ALA A 356 11.93 12.09 17.50
N PRO A 357 11.95 13.42 17.32
CA PRO A 357 12.23 14.00 16.01
C PRO A 357 13.62 13.58 15.53
N PRO A 358 13.81 13.35 14.22
CA PRO A 358 15.15 13.24 13.68
C PRO A 358 15.85 14.60 13.77
N SER A 359 17.18 14.59 13.77
CA SER A 359 17.95 15.82 13.60
C SER A 359 17.61 16.46 12.24
N PRO A 360 17.39 17.79 12.18
CA PRO A 360 17.23 18.49 10.91
C PRO A 360 18.38 18.21 9.93
N ARG A 361 19.60 18.07 10.44
CA ARG A 361 20.80 17.76 9.64
C ARG A 361 20.76 16.35 9.06
N ASP A 362 20.35 15.36 9.85
CA ASP A 362 20.29 13.97 9.40
C ASP A 362 19.21 13.79 8.34
N LEU A 363 18.05 14.42 8.54
CA LEU A 363 16.98 14.41 7.55
C LEU A 363 17.41 15.10 6.25
N ALA A 364 18.05 16.28 6.34
CA ALA A 364 18.57 16.97 5.16
C ALA A 364 19.65 16.14 4.42
N ALA A 365 20.53 15.44 5.15
CA ALA A 365 21.51 14.55 4.55
C ALA A 365 20.83 13.39 3.79
N ALA A 366 19.83 12.75 4.39
CA ALA A 366 19.06 11.69 3.73
C ALA A 366 18.33 12.20 2.47
N LEU A 367 17.73 13.39 2.54
CA LEU A 367 17.07 14.03 1.39
C LEU A 367 18.06 14.38 0.27
N ARG A 368 19.29 14.80 0.60
CA ARG A 368 20.33 15.07 -0.40
C ARG A 368 20.76 13.82 -1.15
N LEU A 369 20.89 12.69 -0.46
CA LEU A 369 21.24 11.42 -1.11
C LEU A 369 20.17 11.02 -2.12
N ARG A 370 18.89 11.08 -1.72
CA ARG A 370 17.77 10.78 -2.62
C ARG A 370 17.68 11.76 -3.80
N ALA A 371 17.88 13.05 -3.54
CA ALA A 371 17.87 14.05 -4.60
C ALA A 371 19.04 13.88 -5.58
N GLY A 372 20.23 13.56 -5.09
CA GLY A 372 21.39 13.28 -5.94
C GLY A 372 21.17 12.09 -6.86
N TRP A 373 20.57 11.01 -6.33
CA TRP A 373 20.15 9.87 -7.13
C TRP A 373 19.11 10.26 -8.19
N ALA A 374 18.03 10.95 -7.81
CA ALA A 374 16.98 11.34 -8.74
C ALA A 374 17.48 12.25 -9.88
N LEU A 375 18.37 13.21 -9.55
CA LEU A 375 19.00 14.09 -10.55
C LEU A 375 19.92 13.33 -11.53
N ALA A 376 20.51 12.22 -11.10
CA ALA A 376 21.33 11.36 -11.95
C ALA A 376 20.46 10.47 -12.86
N GLU A 377 19.35 9.95 -12.34
CA GLU A 377 18.42 9.09 -13.08
C GLU A 377 17.55 9.84 -14.10
N VAL A 378 17.27 11.12 -13.85
CA VAL A 378 16.38 11.94 -14.71
C VAL A 378 17.10 13.22 -15.16
N PRO A 379 17.93 13.14 -16.23
CA PRO A 379 18.65 14.28 -16.77
C PRO A 379 17.75 15.46 -17.16
N GLU A 380 16.48 15.20 -17.51
CA GLU A 380 15.46 16.19 -17.88
C GLU A 380 15.24 17.23 -16.78
N VAL A 381 15.44 16.87 -15.50
CA VAL A 381 15.36 17.83 -14.38
C VAL A 381 16.40 18.95 -14.57
N SER A 382 17.64 18.59 -14.89
CA SER A 382 18.73 19.56 -15.09
C SER A 382 18.60 20.32 -16.40
N GLN A 383 17.96 19.73 -17.42
CA GLN A 383 17.70 20.38 -18.71
C GLN A 383 16.63 21.47 -18.60
N ARG A 384 15.53 21.20 -17.87
CA ARG A 384 14.43 22.15 -17.69
C ARG A 384 14.70 23.19 -16.60
N ILE A 385 15.52 22.84 -15.60
CA ILE A 385 15.81 23.69 -14.45
C ILE A 385 17.33 23.94 -14.37
N PRO A 386 17.84 25.00 -15.04
CA PRO A 386 19.26 25.32 -15.01
C PRO A 386 19.78 25.47 -13.57
N GLY A 387 20.83 24.71 -13.23
CA GLY A 387 21.40 24.71 -11.88
C GLY A 387 20.57 24.00 -10.82
N ALA A 388 19.69 23.06 -11.22
CA ALA A 388 18.85 22.28 -10.30
C ALA A 388 19.62 21.72 -9.10
N ALA A 389 20.79 21.11 -9.30
CA ALA A 389 21.59 20.55 -8.22
C ALA A 389 21.99 21.60 -7.15
N ASP A 390 22.39 22.80 -7.58
CA ASP A 390 22.74 23.90 -6.67
C ASP A 390 21.50 24.47 -5.98
N GLN A 391 20.38 24.57 -6.70
CA GLN A 391 19.11 25.02 -6.15
C GLN A 391 18.61 24.06 -5.06
N VAL A 392 18.59 22.75 -5.33
CA VAL A 392 18.25 21.69 -4.37
C VAL A 392 19.17 21.75 -3.14
N ARG A 393 20.48 21.90 -3.34
CA ARG A 393 21.44 22.01 -2.23
C ARG A 393 21.11 23.20 -1.33
N ARG A 394 20.88 24.38 -1.90
CA ARG A 394 20.48 25.59 -1.13
C ARG A 394 19.15 25.40 -0.42
N PHE A 395 18.20 24.73 -1.08
CA PHE A 395 16.89 24.45 -0.52
C PHE A 395 17.00 23.59 0.75
N LEU A 396 17.78 22.51 0.70
CA LEU A 396 17.99 21.60 1.84
C LEU A 396 18.85 22.20 2.96
N THR A 397 19.71 23.20 2.67
CA THR A 397 20.41 23.96 3.72
C THR A 397 19.45 24.74 4.62
N ARG A 398 18.26 25.12 4.13
CA ARG A 398 17.24 25.76 4.99
C ARG A 398 16.71 24.79 6.05
N LEU A 399 16.55 23.52 5.70
CA LEU A 399 16.15 22.47 6.64
C LEU A 399 17.24 22.23 7.69
N GLU A 400 18.51 22.18 7.28
CA GLU A 400 19.64 22.04 8.23
C GLU A 400 19.78 23.18 9.22
N ALA A 401 19.32 24.37 8.83
CA ALA A 401 19.38 25.57 9.65
C ALA A 401 18.26 25.65 10.70
N LEU A 402 17.29 24.71 10.67
CA LEU A 402 16.30 24.60 11.74
C LEU A 402 16.97 24.07 13.01
N ASP A 403 16.53 24.57 14.17
CA ASP A 403 17.05 24.11 15.47
C ASP A 403 16.51 22.72 15.83
N THR A 404 15.21 22.51 15.64
CA THR A 404 14.50 21.27 15.97
C THR A 404 13.36 21.00 14.98
N LEU A 405 13.00 19.73 14.82
CA LEU A 405 11.78 19.33 14.12
C LEU A 405 10.69 18.92 15.11
N GLY A 406 9.45 18.90 14.63
CA GLY A 406 8.34 18.29 15.37
C GLY A 406 8.51 16.78 15.50
N PRO A 407 7.88 16.14 16.51
CA PRO A 407 7.99 14.71 16.73
C PRO A 407 7.57 13.91 15.49
N SER A 408 8.24 12.78 15.27
CA SER A 408 7.81 11.81 14.28
C SER A 408 6.70 10.93 14.84
N SER A 409 5.93 10.30 13.98
CA SER A 409 4.91 9.32 14.36
C SER A 409 4.80 8.24 13.30
N ARG A 410 3.93 7.25 13.53
CA ARG A 410 3.40 6.50 12.39
C ARG A 410 2.67 7.47 11.46
N VAL A 411 2.84 7.24 10.18
CA VAL A 411 2.23 7.99 9.07
C VAL A 411 1.55 6.98 8.13
N HIS A 412 0.73 7.46 7.22
CA HIS A 412 0.20 6.64 6.13
C HIS A 412 1.33 6.20 5.19
N GLY A 413 2.26 7.10 4.87
CA GLY A 413 3.50 6.77 4.16
C GLY A 413 3.38 6.73 2.63
N ASP A 414 2.18 6.48 2.08
CA ASP A 414 1.87 6.66 0.64
C ASP A 414 0.56 7.44 0.42
N TYR A 415 0.41 8.59 1.09
CA TYR A 415 -0.86 9.31 1.13
C TYR A 415 -1.09 10.19 -0.11
N HIS A 416 -2.16 9.91 -0.85
CA HIS A 416 -2.56 10.67 -2.04
C HIS A 416 -4.08 10.54 -2.29
N LEU A 417 -4.61 11.26 -3.28
CA LEU A 417 -6.07 11.33 -3.54
C LEU A 417 -6.71 9.98 -3.91
N GLY A 418 -5.93 9.04 -4.44
CA GLY A 418 -6.39 7.68 -4.74
C GLY A 418 -6.48 6.77 -3.50
N GLN A 419 -6.01 7.24 -2.34
CA GLN A 419 -6.13 6.55 -1.05
C GLN A 419 -7.22 7.13 -0.18
N VAL A 420 -8.08 7.98 -0.75
CA VAL A 420 -9.20 8.55 -0.02
C VAL A 420 -10.50 8.40 -0.80
N LEU A 421 -11.56 8.05 -0.08
CA LEU A 421 -12.91 7.98 -0.61
C LEU A 421 -13.75 9.08 0.02
N HIS A 422 -14.53 9.79 -0.79
CA HIS A 422 -15.52 10.76 -0.31
C HIS A 422 -16.91 10.14 -0.34
N GLU A 423 -17.54 10.00 0.82
CA GLU A 423 -18.93 9.55 0.92
C GLU A 423 -19.85 10.52 0.17
N THR A 424 -20.63 10.02 -0.78
CA THR A 424 -21.64 10.81 -1.54
C THR A 424 -23.04 10.71 -0.95
N GLY A 425 -23.30 9.69 -0.13
CA GLY A 425 -24.46 9.61 0.76
C GLY A 425 -24.14 10.11 2.18
N GLY A 426 -25.07 9.93 3.12
CA GLY A 426 -24.76 10.05 4.55
C GLY A 426 -24.22 11.40 5.02
N GLN A 427 -23.06 11.35 5.71
CA GLN A 427 -22.48 12.52 6.39
C GLN A 427 -21.40 13.23 5.56
N GLN A 428 -21.16 12.80 4.31
CA GLN A 428 -20.16 13.39 3.40
C GLN A 428 -18.75 13.37 4.00
N ARG A 429 -18.37 12.19 4.52
CA ARG A 429 -17.10 11.98 5.23
C ARG A 429 -16.01 11.48 4.27
N TRP A 430 -14.77 11.82 4.59
CA TRP A 430 -13.60 11.21 3.97
C TRP A 430 -13.22 9.91 4.66
N TYR A 431 -12.91 8.87 3.90
CA TYR A 431 -12.33 7.63 4.40
C TYR A 431 -10.92 7.46 3.85
N VAL A 432 -9.97 7.09 4.71
CA VAL A 432 -8.58 6.80 4.34
C VAL A 432 -8.40 5.29 4.17
N LEU A 433 -7.75 4.92 3.07
CA LEU A 433 -7.52 3.54 2.63
C LEU A 433 -6.04 3.15 2.73
N ASP A 434 -5.74 1.87 2.53
CA ASP A 434 -4.41 1.31 2.21
C ASP A 434 -3.20 1.92 2.94
N PHE A 435 -3.10 1.65 4.25
CA PHE A 435 -1.97 2.09 5.09
C PHE A 435 -0.68 1.29 4.85
N GLU A 436 -0.52 0.65 3.69
CA GLU A 436 0.61 -0.24 3.39
C GLU A 436 1.97 0.47 3.34
N GLY A 437 1.99 1.81 3.18
CA GLY A 437 3.18 2.61 2.88
C GLY A 437 3.67 2.45 1.44
N GLU A 438 4.77 3.14 1.08
CA GLU A 438 5.28 3.14 -0.31
C GLU A 438 5.56 1.70 -0.82
N PRO A 439 4.90 1.20 -1.87
CA PRO A 439 4.93 -0.21 -2.27
C PRO A 439 6.33 -0.78 -2.56
N LEU A 440 7.27 0.08 -3.01
CA LEU A 440 8.63 -0.32 -3.36
C LEU A 440 9.56 -0.46 -2.15
N ARG A 441 9.13 -0.05 -0.94
CA ARG A 441 9.96 -0.14 0.26
C ARG A 441 9.75 -1.47 1.00
N PRO A 442 10.81 -2.08 1.57
CA PRO A 442 10.68 -3.22 2.47
C PRO A 442 9.70 -2.95 3.63
N LEU A 443 9.01 -3.98 4.13
CA LEU A 443 8.02 -3.82 5.21
C LEU A 443 8.62 -3.15 6.46
N ALA A 444 9.85 -3.52 6.83
CA ALA A 444 10.59 -2.95 7.95
C ALA A 444 10.90 -1.45 7.81
N GLU A 445 10.88 -0.91 6.59
CA GLU A 445 11.01 0.53 6.35
C GLU A 445 9.65 1.23 6.39
N ARG A 446 8.60 0.56 5.89
CA ARG A 446 7.22 1.07 5.86
C ARG A 446 6.61 1.25 7.25
N THR A 447 7.13 0.55 8.26
CA THR A 447 6.70 0.66 9.67
C THR A 447 7.45 1.71 10.48
N ARG A 448 8.51 2.33 9.93
CA ARG A 448 9.32 3.32 10.65
C ARG A 448 8.53 4.61 10.88
N PRO A 449 8.68 5.26 12.05
CA PRO A 449 8.14 6.60 12.26
C PRO A 449 8.73 7.60 11.28
N ASP A 450 7.91 8.52 10.79
CA ASP A 450 8.32 9.62 9.91
C ASP A 450 7.61 10.92 10.33
N GLN A 451 7.94 12.02 9.65
CA GLN A 451 7.31 13.32 9.84
C GLN A 451 5.89 13.29 9.24
N PRO A 452 4.84 13.67 10.00
CA PRO A 452 3.46 13.75 9.48
C PRO A 452 3.30 14.62 8.23
N LEU A 453 4.18 15.63 8.07
CA LEU A 453 4.20 16.48 6.88
C LEU A 453 4.60 15.73 5.60
N ARG A 454 5.09 14.48 5.68
CA ARG A 454 5.31 13.63 4.49
C ARG A 454 3.98 13.26 3.83
N ASP A 455 2.95 12.94 4.62
CA ASP A 455 1.61 12.65 4.09
C ASP A 455 0.99 13.92 3.49
N VAL A 456 1.17 15.08 4.14
CA VAL A 456 0.72 16.38 3.64
C VAL A 456 1.38 16.70 2.29
N ALA A 457 2.70 16.49 2.17
CA ALA A 457 3.44 16.65 0.93
C ALA A 457 2.90 15.72 -0.18
N GLY A 458 2.63 14.44 0.14
CA GLY A 458 2.04 13.49 -0.79
C GLY A 458 0.68 13.94 -1.34
N MET A 459 -0.20 14.43 -0.46
CA MET A 459 -1.52 14.93 -0.86
C MET A 459 -1.41 16.21 -1.71
N LEU A 460 -0.50 17.12 -1.37
CA LEU A 460 -0.23 18.32 -2.16
C LEU A 460 0.24 17.99 -3.58
N ARG A 461 1.20 17.06 -3.72
CA ARG A 461 1.60 16.53 -5.04
C ARG A 461 0.43 15.89 -5.77
N SER A 462 -0.44 15.17 -5.06
CA SER A 462 -1.61 14.54 -5.68
C SER A 462 -2.60 15.55 -6.27
N PHE A 463 -2.75 16.74 -5.67
CA PHE A 463 -3.55 17.81 -6.27
C PHE A 463 -2.93 18.35 -7.57
N ASP A 464 -1.60 18.43 -7.66
CA ASP A 464 -0.90 18.82 -8.90
C ASP A 464 -1.22 17.83 -10.03
N TYR A 465 -1.17 16.52 -9.73
CA TYR A 465 -1.58 15.49 -10.69
C TYR A 465 -3.06 15.61 -11.07
N ALA A 466 -3.96 15.83 -10.11
CA ALA A 466 -5.38 15.98 -10.39
C ALA A 466 -5.67 17.22 -11.26
N ALA A 467 -4.96 18.33 -11.03
CA ALA A 467 -5.06 19.52 -11.87
C ALA A 467 -4.57 19.28 -13.31
N ALA A 468 -3.45 18.57 -13.46
CA ALA A 468 -2.87 18.25 -14.76
C ALA A 468 -3.74 17.26 -15.56
N VAL A 469 -4.15 16.16 -14.92
CA VAL A 469 -5.01 15.13 -15.54
C VAL A 469 -6.41 15.67 -15.81
N GLY A 470 -6.97 16.42 -14.86
CA GLY A 470 -8.23 17.13 -15.02
C GLY A 470 -8.14 18.28 -16.03
N ARG A 471 -6.94 18.68 -16.48
CA ARG A 471 -6.72 19.78 -17.43
C ARG A 471 -7.43 21.06 -17.00
N THR A 472 -7.13 21.52 -15.78
CA THR A 472 -7.78 22.70 -15.22
C THR A 472 -7.68 23.92 -16.15
N VAL A 473 -8.80 24.64 -16.30
CA VAL A 473 -8.90 25.82 -17.17
C VAL A 473 -8.40 27.08 -16.45
N HIS A 474 -8.51 27.11 -15.12
CA HIS A 474 -8.24 28.29 -14.31
C HIS A 474 -6.93 28.11 -13.52
N PRO A 475 -5.87 28.90 -13.79
CA PRO A 475 -4.54 28.68 -13.21
C PRO A 475 -4.47 28.91 -11.70
N ASP A 476 -5.43 29.64 -11.13
CA ASP A 476 -5.55 29.90 -9.70
C ASP A 476 -6.23 28.76 -8.92
N TRP A 477 -6.83 27.78 -9.61
CA TRP A 477 -7.51 26.65 -8.97
C TRP A 477 -6.60 25.83 -8.08
N LEU A 478 -5.46 25.39 -8.62
CA LEU A 478 -4.52 24.53 -7.90
C LEU A 478 -3.95 25.24 -6.65
N PRO A 479 -3.44 26.49 -6.73
CA PRO A 479 -3.07 27.25 -5.54
C PRO A 479 -4.19 27.38 -4.50
N ALA A 480 -5.44 27.62 -4.93
CA ALA A 480 -6.57 27.76 -4.02
C ALA A 480 -6.92 26.44 -3.31
N VAL A 481 -6.94 25.32 -4.04
CA VAL A 481 -7.20 23.97 -3.48
C VAL A 481 -6.11 23.56 -2.51
N ARG A 482 -4.83 23.71 -2.90
CA ARG A 482 -3.68 23.42 -2.03
C ARG A 482 -3.74 24.23 -0.74
N ARG A 483 -4.08 25.51 -0.83
CA ARG A 483 -4.26 26.38 0.34
C ARG A 483 -5.44 25.95 1.21
N ALA A 484 -6.58 25.61 0.61
CA ALA A 484 -7.74 25.15 1.38
C ALA A 484 -7.43 23.87 2.16
N PHE A 485 -6.71 22.93 1.55
CA PHE A 485 -6.24 21.72 2.23
C PHE A 485 -5.30 22.02 3.39
N THR A 486 -4.26 22.85 3.18
CA THR A 486 -3.31 23.17 4.26
C THR A 486 -3.97 23.99 5.37
N ASP A 487 -4.85 24.94 5.05
CA ASP A 487 -5.62 25.70 6.04
C ASP A 487 -6.52 24.75 6.86
N GLY A 488 -7.14 23.76 6.22
CA GLY A 488 -7.89 22.69 6.89
C GLY A 488 -7.03 21.88 7.85
N TYR A 489 -5.86 21.41 7.38
CA TYR A 489 -4.90 20.64 8.19
C TYR A 489 -4.41 21.41 9.41
N TYR A 490 -3.99 22.66 9.23
CA TYR A 490 -3.47 23.48 10.33
C TYR A 490 -4.57 24.05 11.24
N SER A 491 -5.84 24.01 10.84
CA SER A 491 -6.94 24.51 11.66
C SER A 491 -7.01 23.80 13.02
N ARG A 492 -6.81 22.47 13.07
CA ARG A 492 -6.78 21.67 14.30
C ARG A 492 -5.57 21.96 15.20
N ALA A 493 -4.39 22.13 14.62
CA ALA A 493 -3.18 22.50 15.37
C ALA A 493 -3.36 23.81 16.16
N ARG A 494 -4.28 24.69 15.73
CA ARG A 494 -4.60 25.96 16.39
C ARG A 494 -5.58 25.83 17.57
N HIS A 495 -6.22 24.68 17.79
CA HIS A 495 -7.18 24.48 18.88
C HIS A 495 -6.54 23.97 20.20
N GLY A 496 -5.21 23.79 20.24
CA GLY A 496 -4.39 23.57 21.44
C GLY A 496 -3.54 24.81 21.80
N HIS A 497 -2.47 24.64 22.60
CA HIS A 497 -1.41 25.65 22.71
C HIS A 497 -0.75 25.78 21.32
N GLY A 498 -1.33 26.61 20.46
CA GLY A 498 -1.05 26.61 19.03
C GLY A 498 0.43 26.84 18.71
N PRO A 499 0.89 26.36 17.54
CA PRO A 499 2.28 26.51 17.12
C PRO A 499 2.68 27.98 17.13
N THR A 500 3.87 28.28 17.62
CA THR A 500 4.45 29.62 17.54
C THR A 500 4.68 30.01 16.07
N ALA A 501 4.92 31.30 15.80
CA ALA A 501 5.30 31.74 14.46
C ALA A 501 6.60 31.05 13.96
N LEU A 502 7.50 30.68 14.88
CA LEU A 502 8.71 29.93 14.57
C LEU A 502 8.40 28.48 14.19
N ASP A 503 7.47 27.83 14.91
CA ASP A 503 7.03 26.47 14.58
C ASP A 503 6.34 26.41 13.21
N GLN A 504 5.57 27.45 12.88
CA GLN A 504 4.93 27.59 11.58
C GLN A 504 5.98 27.75 10.46
N ALA A 505 6.97 28.63 10.63
CA ALA A 505 8.03 28.82 9.65
C ALA A 505 8.90 27.56 9.46
N ALA A 506 9.20 26.84 10.55
CA ALA A 506 9.91 25.57 10.49
C ALA A 506 9.09 24.49 9.74
N SER A 507 7.79 24.41 10.01
CA SER A 507 6.87 23.48 9.34
C SER A 507 6.77 23.76 7.84
N GLU A 508 6.74 25.03 7.43
CA GLU A 508 6.73 25.43 6.02
C GLU A 508 8.02 25.02 5.30
N VAL A 509 9.18 25.21 5.94
CA VAL A 509 10.48 24.76 5.39
C VAL A 509 10.51 23.24 5.26
N LEU A 510 10.09 22.51 6.29
CA LEU A 510 10.06 21.05 6.28
C LEU A 510 9.11 20.52 5.20
N LEU A 511 7.87 21.03 5.15
CA LEU A 511 6.87 20.62 4.16
C LEU A 511 7.39 20.82 2.74
N ALA A 512 7.98 21.98 2.45
CA ALA A 512 8.51 22.27 1.12
C ALA A 512 9.67 21.31 0.74
N CYS A 513 10.51 20.91 1.70
CA CYS A 513 11.60 19.94 1.46
C CYS A 513 11.07 18.52 1.21
N LEU A 514 10.04 18.11 1.94
CA LEU A 514 9.39 16.81 1.74
C LEU A 514 8.61 16.77 0.42
N GLU A 515 8.00 17.88 0.01
CA GLU A 515 7.34 17.98 -1.29
C GLU A 515 8.34 17.91 -2.45
N LEU A 516 9.50 18.56 -2.32
CA LEU A 516 10.59 18.45 -3.29
C LEU A 516 11.11 17.00 -3.42
N ASP A 517 11.30 16.31 -2.29
CA ASP A 517 11.69 14.91 -2.26
C ASP A 517 10.68 14.02 -2.98
N LYS A 518 9.39 14.23 -2.73
CA LYS A 518 8.31 13.48 -3.39
C LYS A 518 8.28 13.77 -4.89
N ALA A 519 8.42 15.02 -5.31
CA ALA A 519 8.43 15.40 -6.72
C ALA A 519 9.64 14.82 -7.48
N LEU A 520 10.81 14.76 -6.84
CA LEU A 520 12.01 14.11 -7.41
C LEU A 520 11.83 12.60 -7.55
N TYR A 521 11.22 11.95 -6.55
CA TYR A 521 10.87 10.53 -6.64
C TYR A 521 9.86 10.26 -7.77
N GLU A 522 8.82 11.09 -7.88
CA GLU A 522 7.83 11.04 -8.95
C GLU A 522 8.49 11.17 -10.33
N ALA A 523 9.44 12.10 -10.51
CA ALA A 523 10.15 12.25 -11.77
C ALA A 523 10.85 10.95 -12.20
N VAL A 524 11.52 10.26 -11.27
CA VAL A 524 12.14 8.96 -11.56
C VAL A 524 11.11 7.90 -11.91
N TYR A 525 10.00 7.86 -11.16
CA TYR A 525 8.93 6.91 -11.41
C TYR A 525 8.29 7.11 -12.79
N GLU A 526 7.92 8.35 -13.14
CA GLU A 526 7.27 8.65 -14.41
C GLU A 526 8.23 8.44 -15.59
N ALA A 527 9.51 8.83 -15.48
CA ALA A 527 10.49 8.57 -16.52
C ALA A 527 10.62 7.08 -16.87
N ARG A 528 10.43 6.18 -15.89
CA ARG A 528 10.55 4.73 -16.09
C ARG A 528 9.24 4.07 -16.55
N ASN A 529 8.11 4.53 -16.05
CA ASN A 529 6.84 3.80 -16.18
C ASN A 529 5.80 4.52 -17.05
N ARG A 530 5.81 5.86 -17.07
CA ARG A 530 4.83 6.70 -17.80
C ARG A 530 5.50 7.99 -18.31
N PRO A 531 6.40 7.91 -19.30
CA PRO A 531 7.17 9.08 -19.75
C PRO A 531 6.30 10.28 -20.17
N ASP A 532 5.09 10.02 -20.69
CA ASP A 532 4.11 11.05 -21.07
C ASP A 532 3.64 11.92 -19.88
N TRP A 533 3.86 11.47 -18.64
CA TRP A 533 3.46 12.17 -17.42
C TRP A 533 4.63 12.90 -16.76
N LEU A 534 5.85 12.81 -17.30
CA LEU A 534 7.07 13.36 -16.72
C LEU A 534 7.02 14.89 -16.54
N ASP A 535 6.26 15.61 -17.38
CA ASP A 535 6.11 17.06 -17.25
C ASP A 535 5.50 17.49 -15.90
N ILE A 536 4.62 16.67 -15.32
CA ILE A 536 3.91 16.99 -14.07
C ILE A 536 4.89 17.14 -12.88
N PRO A 537 5.76 16.16 -12.55
CA PRO A 537 6.75 16.35 -11.50
C PRO A 537 7.81 17.40 -11.86
N LEU A 538 8.19 17.55 -13.13
CA LEU A 538 9.15 18.58 -13.54
C LEU A 538 8.65 20.01 -13.28
N ASP A 539 7.37 20.29 -13.58
CA ASP A 539 6.75 21.58 -13.28
C ASP A 539 6.63 21.82 -11.78
N GLY A 540 6.32 20.77 -11.01
CA GLY A 540 6.33 20.82 -9.55
C GLY A 540 7.69 21.20 -8.97
N ILE A 541 8.76 20.54 -9.43
CA ILE A 541 10.15 20.84 -9.01
C ILE A 541 10.51 22.28 -9.39
N ALA A 542 10.19 22.72 -10.61
CA ALA A 542 10.48 24.08 -11.07
C ALA A 542 9.77 25.14 -10.21
N CYS A 543 8.50 24.90 -9.85
CA CYS A 543 7.74 25.79 -8.97
C CYS A 543 8.35 25.89 -7.56
N LEU A 544 8.67 24.74 -6.96
CA LEU A 544 9.25 24.66 -5.62
C LEU A 544 10.62 25.36 -5.53
N LEU A 545 11.47 25.16 -6.55
CA LEU A 545 12.81 25.76 -6.60
C LEU A 545 12.78 27.23 -7.07
N GLY A 546 11.78 27.61 -7.87
CA GLY A 546 11.61 28.94 -8.45
C GLY A 546 10.90 29.96 -7.58
N THR A 547 10.34 29.56 -6.43
CA THR A 547 9.69 30.49 -5.49
C THR A 547 10.73 31.46 -4.91
N PRO A 548 10.67 32.78 -5.22
CA PRO A 548 11.62 33.73 -4.68
C PRO A 548 11.42 33.86 -3.16
N THR A 549 12.49 33.67 -2.39
CA THR A 549 12.53 34.01 -0.97
C THR A 549 12.17 35.49 -0.80
N ALA A 550 11.20 35.79 0.07
CA ALA A 550 10.88 37.17 0.45
C ALA A 550 12.19 37.93 0.76
N PRO A 551 12.42 39.13 0.20
CA PRO A 551 13.65 39.86 0.43
C PRO A 551 13.73 40.27 1.90
N GLY A 552 14.82 39.84 2.55
CA GLY A 552 15.16 40.25 3.91
C GLY A 552 15.18 41.76 4.06
N ALA A 553 14.81 42.20 5.26
CA ALA A 553 14.73 43.60 5.67
C ALA A 553 15.97 44.42 5.24
N PRO A 554 15.81 45.69 4.83
CA PRO A 554 16.93 46.54 4.47
C PRO A 554 17.81 46.79 5.71
N GLY A 555 19.08 46.38 5.61
CA GLY A 555 20.13 46.73 6.58
C GLY A 555 20.33 48.25 6.69
N PRO A 556 20.93 48.72 7.79
CA PRO A 556 20.88 50.14 8.16
C PRO A 556 21.67 50.99 7.18
N ALA A 557 21.06 52.09 6.75
CA ALA A 557 21.70 53.10 5.94
C ALA A 557 22.93 53.68 6.68
N HIS A 558 24.12 53.48 6.11
CA HIS A 558 25.29 54.24 6.50
C HIS A 558 25.18 55.67 5.97
N ARG A 559 25.35 56.63 6.89
CA ARG A 559 25.53 58.06 6.61
C ARG A 559 26.85 58.34 5.91
#